data_AF-H1S1B8-F1
#
_entry.id   AF-H1S1B8-F1
#
_cell.length_a   1.000
_cell.length_b   1.000
_cell.length_c   1.000
_cell.angle_alpha   90.00
_cell.angle_beta   90.00
_cell.angle_gamma   90.00
#
_symmetry.space_group_name_H-M   'P 1'
#
loop_
_entity.id
_entity.type
_entity.pdbx_description
1 polymer ?
#
loop_
_entity_poly.entity_id
_entity_poly.type
_entity_poly.pdbx_seq_one_letter_code
_entity_poly.pdbx_strand_id
1 'polypeptide(L)'
;MDEQSNMNKKMSAILMAASTIVLAAPAHAQADPAALKGMYDMSRNVVGLTSYCVGKGFLKADSVKNARKMVGLIAEIPGVDTSAGEASETSGLRGNVLMPDGKEEGIESSKLGARQWCKDAAQGVSNFLKSAAAS
;
A
#
# COMPACT_ATOMS: atom_id res chain seq x y z
N MET A 1 -48.90 20.63 -4.49
CA MET A 1 -49.85 20.18 -3.47
C MET A 1 -51.23 20.40 -4.05
N ASP A 2 -52.04 19.41 -4.39
CA ASP A 2 -51.97 17.96 -4.37
C ASP A 2 -53.13 17.53 -5.29
N GLU A 3 -52.99 16.48 -6.07
CA GLU A 3 -54.11 15.54 -6.19
C GLU A 3 -53.54 14.19 -6.62
N GLN A 4 -53.69 13.28 -5.68
CA GLN A 4 -53.32 11.89 -5.74
C GLN A 4 -54.10 11.16 -6.84
N SER A 5 -53.49 10.06 -7.26
CA SER A 5 -54.21 8.83 -7.56
C SER A 5 -54.91 8.75 -8.91
N ASN A 6 -54.45 7.73 -9.62
CA ASN A 6 -55.27 6.70 -10.24
C ASN A 6 -55.19 6.68 -11.77
N MET A 7 -54.91 5.45 -12.21
CA MET A 7 -55.58 4.82 -13.33
C MET A 7 -54.85 4.84 -14.66
N ASN A 8 -54.45 3.62 -15.03
CA ASN A 8 -54.66 3.06 -16.35
C ASN A 8 -54.08 3.83 -17.54
N LYS A 9 -52.96 3.32 -18.03
CA LYS A 9 -52.89 2.82 -19.40
C LYS A 9 -51.59 2.05 -19.55
N LYS A 10 -51.70 0.72 -19.62
CA LYS A 10 -51.56 0.01 -20.89
C LYS A 10 -50.25 0.37 -21.59
N MET A 11 -49.29 -0.54 -21.45
CA MET A 11 -48.42 -1.03 -22.51
C MET A 11 -48.67 -0.34 -23.86
N SER A 12 -47.76 0.52 -24.28
CA SER A 12 -47.42 0.70 -25.68
C SER A 12 -46.19 1.58 -25.86
N ALA A 13 -45.44 1.21 -26.90
CA ALA A 13 -44.29 1.88 -27.49
C ALA A 13 -42.99 1.78 -26.68
N ILE A 14 -42.15 0.76 -26.92
CA ILE A 14 -41.20 0.73 -28.05
C ILE A 14 -40.43 2.04 -28.16
N LEU A 15 -39.21 2.05 -27.62
CA LEU A 15 -38.10 2.67 -28.33
C LEU A 15 -36.89 1.76 -28.22
N MET A 16 -36.57 1.16 -29.36
CA MET A 16 -35.27 0.59 -29.64
C MET A 16 -34.22 1.71 -29.55
N ALA A 17 -33.14 1.46 -28.81
CA ALA A 17 -31.84 2.03 -29.11
C ALA A 17 -30.80 0.95 -28.82
N ALA A 18 -30.52 0.16 -29.86
CA ALA A 18 -29.31 -0.64 -29.93
C ALA A 18 -28.12 0.32 -29.91
N SER A 19 -27.57 0.58 -28.73
CA SER A 19 -26.23 1.13 -28.59
C SER A 19 -25.37 0.00 -28.10
N THR A 20 -24.60 -0.57 -29.03
CA THR A 20 -23.49 -1.47 -28.72
C THR A 20 -22.62 -0.80 -27.67
N ILE A 21 -22.72 -1.26 -26.43
CA ILE A 21 -21.75 -0.93 -25.40
C ILE A 21 -20.46 -1.59 -25.88
N VAL A 22 -19.59 -0.81 -26.52
CA VAL A 22 -18.18 -1.13 -26.62
C VAL A 22 -17.71 -1.22 -25.17
N LEU A 23 -17.61 -2.45 -24.68
CA LEU A 23 -16.86 -2.79 -23.48
C LEU A 23 -15.40 -2.46 -23.82
N ALA A 24 -15.02 -1.20 -23.65
CA ALA A 24 -13.64 -0.85 -23.46
C ALA A 24 -13.19 -1.67 -22.24
N ALA A 25 -12.29 -2.62 -22.49
CA ALA A 25 -11.59 -3.38 -21.46
C ALA A 25 -11.08 -2.40 -20.38
N PRO A 26 -11.01 -2.81 -19.09
CA PRO A 26 -10.54 -1.91 -18.07
C PRO A 26 -9.10 -1.54 -18.45
N ALA A 27 -8.86 -0.27 -18.75
CA ALA A 27 -7.52 0.26 -18.72
C ALA A 27 -7.00 -0.04 -17.32
N HIS A 28 -5.98 -0.90 -17.21
CA HIS A 28 -5.24 -1.08 -15.97
C HIS A 28 -4.84 0.31 -15.50
N ALA A 29 -5.49 0.82 -14.45
CA ALA A 29 -5.11 2.09 -13.85
C ALA A 29 -3.72 1.90 -13.28
N GLN A 30 -2.71 2.31 -14.06
CA GLN A 30 -1.32 2.32 -13.62
C GLN A 30 -1.28 3.19 -12.36
N ALA A 31 -0.75 2.65 -11.26
CA ALA A 31 -0.71 3.36 -9.99
C ALA A 31 -0.02 4.72 -10.19
N ASP A 32 -0.54 5.75 -9.51
CA ASP A 32 0.01 7.10 -9.57
C ASP A 32 1.52 7.08 -9.22
N PRO A 33 2.39 7.75 -10.00
CA PRO A 33 3.84 7.74 -9.77
C PRO A 33 4.24 8.18 -8.35
N ALA A 34 3.53 9.13 -7.73
CA ALA A 34 3.83 9.55 -6.37
C ALA A 34 3.45 8.46 -5.36
N ALA A 35 2.35 7.74 -5.58
CA ALA A 35 2.00 6.57 -4.78
C ALA A 35 3.03 5.44 -4.91
N LEU A 36 3.52 5.17 -6.12
CA LEU A 36 4.58 4.19 -6.37
C LEU A 36 5.90 4.55 -5.67
N LYS A 37 6.30 5.82 -5.77
CA LYS A 37 7.45 6.35 -5.04
C LYS A 37 7.28 6.22 -3.53
N GLY A 38 6.13 6.63 -2.99
CA GLY A 38 5.84 6.54 -1.56
C GLY A 38 5.89 5.10 -1.04
N MET A 39 5.38 4.14 -1.81
CA MET A 39 5.45 2.72 -1.50
C MET A 39 6.91 2.22 -1.47
N TYR A 40 7.73 2.61 -2.46
CA TYR A 40 9.15 2.24 -2.48
C TYR A 40 9.90 2.86 -1.30
N ASP A 41 9.74 4.16 -1.06
CA ASP A 41 10.39 4.86 0.05
C ASP A 41 10.00 4.25 1.41
N MET A 42 8.71 3.98 1.62
CA MET A 42 8.21 3.31 2.83
C MET A 42 8.81 1.90 2.97
N SER A 43 8.90 1.13 1.89
CA SER A 43 9.47 -0.22 1.93
C SER A 43 10.96 -0.22 2.33
N ARG A 44 11.72 0.77 1.86
CA ARG A 44 13.12 1.00 2.26
C ARG A 44 13.22 1.44 3.71
N ASN A 45 12.33 2.33 4.16
CA ASN A 45 12.24 2.71 5.57
C ASN A 45 11.94 1.50 6.48
N VAL A 46 11.08 0.57 6.05
CA VAL A 46 10.82 -0.70 6.76
C VAL A 46 12.06 -1.59 6.85
N VAL A 47 12.94 -1.60 5.84
CA VAL A 47 14.23 -2.32 5.94
C VAL A 47 15.10 -1.73 7.05
N GLY A 48 15.21 -0.40 7.10
CA GLY A 48 15.93 0.31 8.15
C GLY A 48 15.35 0.01 9.53
N LEU A 49 14.03 0.15 9.69
CA LEU A 49 13.32 -0.13 10.94
C LEU A 49 13.47 -1.58 11.37
N THR A 50 13.42 -2.52 10.43
CA THR A 50 13.64 -3.94 10.74
C THR A 50 15.05 -4.16 11.28
N SER A 51 16.05 -3.47 10.72
CA SER A 51 17.43 -3.52 11.21
C SER A 51 17.56 -2.91 12.61
N TYR A 52 16.90 -1.77 12.86
CA TYR A 52 16.78 -1.19 14.19
C TYR A 52 16.16 -2.18 15.20
N CYS A 53 15.03 -2.79 14.85
CA CYS A 53 14.34 -3.78 15.66
C CYS A 53 15.18 -5.03 15.96
N VAL A 54 16.02 -5.47 15.00
CA VAL A 54 17.00 -6.55 15.21
C VAL A 54 18.09 -6.10 16.18
N GLY A 55 18.63 -4.89 16.01
CA GLY A 55 19.64 -4.33 16.91
C GLY A 55 19.16 -4.18 18.36
N LYS A 56 17.86 -3.91 18.56
CA LYS A 56 17.21 -3.88 19.89
C LYS A 56 16.84 -5.27 20.44
N GLY A 57 17.04 -6.34 19.66
CA GLY A 57 16.72 -7.72 20.05
C GLY A 57 15.22 -8.04 20.01
N PHE A 58 14.40 -7.25 19.32
CA PHE A 58 12.96 -7.50 19.20
C PHE A 58 12.61 -8.47 18.06
N LEU A 59 13.46 -8.55 17.05
CA LEU A 59 13.33 -9.42 15.88
C LEU A 59 14.59 -10.25 15.65
N LYS A 60 14.47 -11.30 14.83
CA LYS A 60 15.60 -12.11 14.36
C LYS A 60 16.23 -11.49 13.12
N ALA A 61 17.52 -11.74 12.89
CA ALA A 61 18.26 -11.21 11.74
C ALA A 61 17.61 -11.52 10.38
N ASP A 62 16.96 -12.69 10.24
CA ASP A 62 16.26 -13.06 9.00
C ASP A 62 15.08 -12.15 8.65
N SER A 63 14.54 -11.38 9.60
CA SER A 63 13.49 -10.39 9.31
C SER A 63 13.96 -9.34 8.30
N VAL A 64 15.25 -8.96 8.34
CA VAL A 64 15.81 -7.98 7.38
C VAL A 64 15.80 -8.54 5.96
N LYS A 65 16.06 -9.85 5.79
CA LYS A 65 16.01 -10.51 4.47
C LYS A 65 14.60 -10.44 3.87
N ASN A 66 13.57 -10.68 4.69
CA ASN A 66 12.17 -10.57 4.25
C ASN A 66 11.81 -9.13 3.85
N ALA A 67 12.23 -8.13 4.64
CA ALA A 67 12.01 -6.72 4.31
C ALA A 67 12.69 -6.34 2.98
N ARG A 68 13.93 -6.81 2.74
CA ARG A 68 14.63 -6.58 1.45
C ARG A 68 13.94 -7.28 0.27
N LYS A 69 13.37 -8.48 0.47
CA LYS A 69 12.60 -9.17 -0.56
C LYS A 69 11.36 -8.37 -0.96
N MET A 70 10.66 -7.76 0.00
CA MET A 70 9.53 -6.86 -0.26
C MET A 70 9.96 -5.65 -1.11
N VAL A 71 11.08 -5.00 -0.78
CA VAL A 71 11.63 -3.89 -1.58
C VAL A 71 11.91 -4.33 -3.02
N GLY A 72 12.51 -5.51 -3.21
CA GLY A 72 12.82 -6.05 -4.53
C GLY A 72 11.56 -6.18 -5.41
N LEU A 73 10.49 -6.74 -4.86
CA LEU A 73 9.21 -6.87 -5.57
C LEU A 73 8.59 -5.52 -5.94
N ILE A 74 8.73 -4.50 -5.07
CA ILE A 74 8.24 -3.16 -5.36
C ILE A 74 9.08 -2.49 -6.45
N ALA A 75 10.41 -2.66 -6.42
CA ALA A 75 11.32 -2.08 -7.39
C ALA A 75 11.13 -2.64 -8.82
N GLU A 76 10.55 -3.83 -8.95
CA GLU A 76 10.23 -4.44 -10.25
C GLU A 76 9.03 -3.77 -10.95
N ILE A 77 8.24 -2.96 -10.23
CA ILE A 77 7.11 -2.25 -10.83
C ILE A 77 7.65 -1.15 -11.78
N PRO A 78 7.23 -1.15 -13.06
CA PRO A 78 7.69 -0.17 -14.03
C PRO A 78 7.40 1.28 -13.60
N GLY A 79 8.40 2.14 -13.71
CA GLY A 79 8.25 3.58 -13.44
C GLY A 79 8.32 3.98 -11.96
N VAL A 80 8.68 3.06 -11.06
CA VAL A 80 8.98 3.40 -9.65
C VAL A 80 10.21 4.31 -9.57
N ASP A 81 10.04 5.49 -8.97
CA ASP A 81 11.16 6.35 -8.58
C ASP A 81 11.82 5.79 -7.31
N THR A 82 13.12 5.50 -7.40
CA THR A 82 13.92 4.91 -6.32
C THR A 82 14.89 5.87 -5.65
N SER A 83 14.93 7.13 -6.09
CA SER A 83 15.97 8.11 -5.76
C SER A 83 16.11 8.43 -4.27
N ALA A 84 15.02 8.35 -3.49
CA ALA A 84 15.02 8.66 -2.06
C ALA A 84 15.15 7.42 -1.15
N GLY A 85 15.27 6.22 -1.73
CA GLY A 85 15.22 4.97 -0.96
C GLY A 85 16.34 4.81 0.06
N GLU A 86 17.55 5.31 -0.20
CA GLU A 86 18.67 5.25 0.75
C GLU A 86 18.47 6.17 1.95
N ALA A 87 17.93 7.38 1.72
CA ALA A 87 17.58 8.31 2.78
C ALA A 87 16.48 7.72 3.68
N SER A 88 15.45 7.11 3.07
CA SER A 88 14.37 6.44 3.79
C SER A 88 14.87 5.24 4.62
N GLU A 89 15.75 4.39 4.06
CA GLU A 89 16.35 3.27 4.82
C GLU A 89 17.22 3.78 5.99
N THR A 90 18.02 4.82 5.76
CA THR A 90 18.84 5.46 6.80
C THR A 90 17.99 6.04 7.93
N SER A 91 16.85 6.65 7.57
CA SER A 91 15.88 7.12 8.55
C SER A 91 15.31 5.98 9.39
N GLY A 92 14.90 4.89 8.75
CA GLY A 92 14.38 3.73 9.45
C GLY A 92 15.40 3.09 10.40
N LEU A 93 16.68 3.10 10.03
CA LEU A 93 17.77 2.60 10.88
C LEU A 93 17.89 3.39 12.20
N ARG A 94 17.45 4.65 12.22
CA ARG A 94 17.38 5.49 13.43
C ARG A 94 16.12 5.23 14.27
N GLY A 95 15.24 4.31 13.86
CA GLY A 95 14.00 4.01 14.57
C GLY A 95 12.82 4.91 14.16
N ASN A 96 12.90 5.61 13.03
CA ASN A 96 11.87 6.52 12.56
C ASN A 96 11.01 5.90 11.45
N VAL A 97 9.69 5.94 11.61
CA VAL A 97 8.72 5.61 10.56
C VAL A 97 8.46 6.82 9.67
N LEU A 98 8.47 6.60 8.35
CA LEU A 98 8.04 7.59 7.37
C LEU A 98 6.50 7.61 7.30
N MET A 99 5.92 8.77 7.54
CA MET A 99 4.48 8.99 7.49
C MET A 99 4.04 9.40 6.07
N PRO A 100 2.76 9.18 5.69
CA PRO A 100 2.26 9.58 4.37
C PRO A 100 2.37 11.08 4.05
N ASP A 101 2.42 11.94 5.08
CA ASP A 101 2.62 13.39 4.95
C ASP A 101 4.11 13.78 4.83
N GLY A 102 5.02 12.80 4.76
CA GLY A 102 6.47 13.00 4.65
C GLY A 102 7.18 13.25 5.98
N LYS A 103 6.46 13.26 7.11
CA LYS A 103 7.09 13.40 8.43
C LYS A 103 7.73 12.09 8.91
N GLU A 104 8.67 12.23 9.82
CA GLU A 104 9.29 11.10 10.52
C GLU A 104 8.80 11.04 11.97
N GLU A 105 8.37 9.86 12.40
CA GLU A 105 7.97 9.63 13.80
C GLU A 105 8.79 8.49 14.41
N GLY A 106 9.29 8.67 15.64
CA GLY A 106 10.03 7.63 16.34
C GLY A 106 9.11 6.50 16.82
N ILE A 107 9.42 5.24 16.51
CA ILE A 107 8.57 4.11 16.94
C ILE A 107 8.56 3.90 18.46
N GLU A 108 9.49 4.54 19.19
CA GLU A 108 9.52 4.51 20.66
C GLU A 108 8.40 5.35 21.29
N SER A 109 7.90 6.39 20.61
CA SER A 109 6.75 7.18 21.07
C SER A 109 5.40 6.57 20.69
N SER A 110 5.40 5.47 19.93
CA SER A 110 4.18 4.76 19.54
C SER A 110 3.41 4.27 20.77
N LYS A 111 2.08 4.39 20.73
CA LYS A 111 1.18 3.85 21.76
C LYS A 111 1.28 2.33 21.94
N LEU A 112 1.77 1.61 20.92
CA LEU A 112 2.01 0.17 20.98
C LEU A 112 3.32 -0.18 21.71
N GLY A 113 4.23 0.79 21.83
CA GLY A 113 5.62 0.58 22.21
C GLY A 113 6.45 -0.07 21.09
N ALA A 114 7.75 0.21 21.07
CA ALA A 114 8.64 -0.19 19.99
C ALA A 114 8.68 -1.71 19.74
N ARG A 115 8.64 -2.53 20.80
CA ARG A 115 8.68 -3.99 20.66
C ARG A 115 7.47 -4.54 19.91
N GLN A 116 6.26 -4.09 20.25
CA GLN A 116 5.05 -4.58 19.60
C GLN A 116 4.98 -4.05 18.17
N TRP A 117 5.29 -2.77 17.97
CA TRP A 117 5.40 -2.16 16.64
C TRP A 117 6.31 -2.98 15.71
N CYS A 118 7.51 -3.36 16.19
CA CYS A 118 8.45 -4.17 15.42
C CYS A 118 7.89 -5.54 15.00
N LYS A 119 7.16 -6.21 15.89
CA LYS A 119 6.54 -7.52 15.59
C LYS A 119 5.43 -7.38 14.56
N ASP A 120 4.59 -6.35 14.68
CA ASP A 120 3.49 -6.11 13.76
C ASP A 120 4.00 -5.72 12.38
N ALA A 121 5.04 -4.89 12.30
CA ALA A 121 5.71 -4.54 11.05
C ALA A 121 6.30 -5.79 10.36
N ALA A 122 7.01 -6.65 11.10
CA ALA A 122 7.56 -7.89 10.56
C ALA A 122 6.46 -8.86 10.07
N GLN A 123 5.33 -8.93 10.78
CA GLN A 123 4.18 -9.71 10.36
C GLN A 123 3.54 -9.14 9.08
N GLY A 124 3.46 -7.81 8.98
CA GLY A 124 3.00 -7.12 7.76
C GLY A 124 3.85 -7.47 6.55
N VAL A 125 5.18 -7.42 6.68
CA VAL A 125 6.11 -7.85 5.62
C VAL A 125 5.89 -9.32 5.24
N SER A 126 5.76 -10.21 6.23
CA SER A 126 5.50 -11.63 5.99
C SER A 126 4.20 -11.86 5.22
N ASN A 127 3.13 -11.14 5.58
CA ASN A 127 1.84 -11.22 4.90
C ASN A 127 1.93 -10.71 3.46
N PHE A 128 2.60 -9.59 3.24
CA PHE A 128 2.86 -9.07 1.89
C PHE A 128 3.54 -10.11 1.00
N LEU A 129 4.63 -10.73 1.50
CA LEU A 129 5.36 -11.74 0.73
C LEU A 129 4.52 -12.98 0.43
N LYS A 130 3.64 -13.39 1.34
CA LYS A 130 2.69 -14.50 1.10
C LYS A 130 1.68 -14.14 0.02
N SER A 131 1.12 -12.93 0.06
CA SER A 131 0.18 -12.45 -0.97
C SER A 131 0.84 -12.34 -2.34
N ALA A 132 2.06 -11.80 -2.40
CA ALA A 132 2.81 -11.68 -3.65
C ALA A 132 3.17 -13.05 -4.27
N ALA A 133 3.47 -14.05 -3.44
CA ALA A 133 3.75 -15.41 -3.92
C ALA A 133 2.50 -16.18 -4.40
N ALA A 134 1.31 -15.69 -4.07
CA ALA A 134 0.03 -16.27 -4.50
C ALA A 134 -0.55 -15.57 -5.74
N SER A 135 0.12 -14.52 -6.25
CA SER A 135 -0.31 -13.70 -7.37
C SER A 135 0.36 -14.10 -8.69
#